data_AF-A0A1J3JNP5-F1
#
_entry.id   AF-A0A1J3JNP5-F1
#
_cell.length_a   1.000
_cell.length_b   1.000
_cell.length_c   1.000
_cell.angle_alpha   90.00
_cell.angle_beta   90.00
_cell.angle_gamma   90.00
#
_symmetry.space_group_name_H-M   'P 1'
#
loop_
_entity.id
_entity.type
_entity.pdbx_description
1 polymer ?
#
loop_
_entity_poly.entity_id
_entity_poly.type
_entity_poly.pdbx_seq_one_letter_code
_entity_poly.pdbx_strand_id
1 'polypeptide(L)'
;MASSSATLLKASPVKSDWVKGQSLLIRQPSSVAAIRSHVAPSALTVRAASAYADELVKTAKKIASPGRGILAMDESNATCGKRLASIGLENTEANRQAYRTLLVSAPGLGQYISGAILFEETLYQSTVDGKKMVDVLVEQNIVPGIKVDKGLVP
;
A
#
# COMPACT_ATOMS: atom_id res chain seq x y z
N MET A 1 53.42 -1.21 17.45
CA MET A 1 53.81 -0.09 18.33
C MET A 1 53.06 1.16 17.88
N ALA A 2 52.55 1.93 18.86
CA ALA A 2 51.74 3.16 18.77
C ALA A 2 50.33 2.98 18.16
N SER A 3 49.21 2.96 18.89
CA SER A 3 48.64 3.77 20.00
C SER A 3 47.57 4.76 19.49
N SER A 4 46.46 4.76 20.22
CA SER A 4 45.11 5.26 19.96
C SER A 4 44.96 6.79 19.86
N SER A 5 43.86 7.26 19.24
CA SER A 5 42.84 8.08 19.93
C SER A 5 41.71 8.53 19.01
N ALA A 6 40.48 8.25 19.44
CA ALA A 6 39.26 8.86 18.95
C ALA A 6 39.10 10.27 19.54
N THR A 7 38.61 11.23 18.75
CA THR A 7 38.18 12.54 19.27
C THR A 7 36.74 12.84 18.88
N LEU A 8 35.95 13.03 19.93
CA LEU A 8 34.54 13.47 19.98
C LEU A 8 34.37 14.87 19.36
N LEU A 9 33.43 15.03 18.43
CA LEU A 9 32.95 16.35 17.98
C LEU A 9 31.87 16.85 18.95
N LYS A 10 32.18 17.95 19.65
CA LYS A 10 31.28 18.64 20.58
C LYS A 10 30.76 19.91 19.90
N ALA A 11 29.46 20.01 19.67
CA ALA A 11 28.82 21.21 19.15
C ALA A 11 28.76 22.30 20.23
N SER A 12 29.06 23.55 19.85
CA SER A 12 28.97 24.74 20.71
C SER A 12 27.72 25.56 20.37
N PRO A 13 27.02 26.17 21.34
CA PRO A 13 25.86 27.01 21.07
C PRO A 13 26.28 28.44 20.73
N VAL A 14 25.73 28.98 19.64
CA VAL A 14 25.88 30.39 19.27
C VAL A 14 24.89 31.23 20.10
N LYS A 15 25.43 32.18 20.88
CA LYS A 15 24.66 33.26 21.52
C LYS A 15 24.81 34.53 20.69
N SER A 16 23.72 35.26 20.49
CA SER A 16 23.76 36.66 20.05
C SER A 16 22.86 37.50 20.95
N ASP A 17 23.47 38.38 21.73
CA ASP A 17 22.80 39.42 22.53
C ASP A 17 22.75 40.72 21.71
N TRP A 18 21.57 41.34 21.59
CA TRP A 18 21.50 42.76 21.29
C TRP A 18 20.29 43.48 21.92
N VAL A 19 20.65 44.35 22.87
CA VAL A 19 20.09 45.64 23.29
C VAL A 19 18.76 45.73 24.06
N LYS A 20 18.91 46.40 25.20
CA LYS A 20 17.95 46.85 26.22
C LYS A 20 16.97 47.89 25.68
N GLY A 21 15.70 47.71 26.07
CA GLY A 21 14.92 48.73 26.77
C GLY A 21 14.33 49.88 25.97
N GLN A 22 13.04 49.78 25.64
CA GLN A 22 12.10 50.89 25.79
C GLN A 22 10.68 50.34 26.00
N SER A 23 10.07 50.77 27.12
CA SER A 23 8.68 50.52 27.48
C SER A 23 7.77 51.35 26.59
N LEU A 24 6.95 50.70 25.77
CA LEU A 24 5.79 51.30 25.13
C LEU A 24 4.63 50.30 25.20
N LEU A 25 3.54 50.77 25.79
CA LEU A 25 2.29 50.06 26.07
C LEU A 25 1.71 49.42 24.79
N ILE A 26 1.73 48.09 24.71
CA ILE A 26 1.00 47.33 23.67
C ILE A 26 -0.13 46.55 24.34
N ARG A 27 -1.33 47.02 23.99
CA ARG A 27 -2.66 46.49 24.25
C ARG A 27 -2.73 44.97 24.01
N GLN A 28 -3.24 44.20 24.98
CA GLN A 28 -3.50 42.77 24.80
C GLN A 28 -4.61 42.55 23.74
N PRO A 29 -4.40 41.71 22.72
CA PRO A 29 -5.51 41.17 21.96
C PRO A 29 -6.10 39.97 22.72
N SER A 30 -7.36 40.14 23.07
CA SER A 30 -8.30 39.10 23.49
C SER A 30 -8.22 37.85 22.60
N SER A 31 -8.20 36.70 23.27
CA SER A 31 -8.34 35.33 22.76
C SER A 31 -8.94 35.20 21.35
N VAL A 32 -8.12 34.80 20.38
CA VAL A 32 -8.61 34.24 19.12
C VAL A 32 -9.07 32.81 19.41
N ALA A 33 -10.38 32.61 19.49
CA ALA A 33 -10.96 31.27 19.54
C ALA A 33 -10.64 30.56 18.22
N ALA A 34 -9.78 29.54 18.28
CA ALA A 34 -9.55 28.65 17.15
C ALA A 34 -10.86 27.91 16.86
N ILE A 35 -11.54 28.25 15.77
CA ILE A 35 -12.65 27.47 15.25
C ILE A 35 -12.07 26.15 14.76
N ARG A 36 -12.07 25.14 15.63
CA ARG A 36 -11.89 23.76 15.21
C ARG A 36 -13.13 23.40 14.39
N SER A 37 -13.00 23.43 13.07
CA SER A 37 -13.97 22.78 12.19
C SER A 37 -13.90 21.27 12.48
N HIS A 38 -14.77 20.80 13.36
CA HIS A 38 -15.05 19.39 13.49
C HIS A 38 -15.78 18.95 12.22
N VAL A 39 -15.02 18.59 11.19
CA VAL A 39 -15.56 17.77 10.10
C VAL A 39 -15.83 16.41 10.72
N ALA A 40 -17.07 16.19 11.16
CA ALA A 40 -17.51 14.87 11.54
C ALA A 40 -17.29 13.95 10.32
N PRO A 41 -16.62 12.80 10.47
CA PRO A 41 -16.55 11.85 9.38
C PRO A 41 -17.99 11.43 9.10
N SER A 42 -18.53 11.87 7.96
CA SER A 42 -19.82 11.39 7.48
C SER A 42 -19.64 9.89 7.20
N ALA A 43 -20.02 9.07 8.16
CA ALA A 43 -19.99 7.63 8.05
C ALA A 43 -21.02 7.23 7.00
N LEU A 44 -20.56 7.10 5.75
CA LEU A 44 -21.35 6.50 4.68
C LEU A 44 -21.68 5.07 5.13
N THR A 45 -22.90 4.87 5.63
CA THR A 45 -23.34 3.55 6.07
C THR A 45 -23.73 2.77 4.83
N VAL A 46 -22.77 2.04 4.26
CA VAL A 46 -23.02 1.07 3.19
C VAL A 46 -23.82 -0.07 3.80
N ARG A 47 -25.15 -0.04 3.64
CA ARG A 47 -26.02 -1.17 4.00
C ARG A 47 -26.06 -2.14 2.83
N ALA A 48 -25.14 -3.09 2.80
CA ALA A 48 -25.36 -4.30 2.00
C ALA A 48 -26.49 -5.09 2.67
N ALA A 49 -27.62 -5.30 1.99
CA ALA A 49 -28.74 -6.10 2.48
C ALA A 49 -28.42 -7.62 2.37
N SER A 50 -27.26 -8.06 2.86
CA SER A 50 -26.79 -9.43 2.71
C SER A 50 -26.21 -9.99 4.00
N ALA A 51 -26.26 -11.32 4.15
CA ALA A 51 -25.65 -12.08 5.25
C ALA A 51 -24.14 -11.81 5.42
N TYR A 52 -23.51 -11.16 4.43
CA TYR A 52 -22.09 -10.86 4.39
C TYR A 52 -21.76 -9.39 4.66
N ALA A 53 -22.72 -8.55 5.07
CA ALA A 53 -22.50 -7.12 5.23
C ALA A 53 -21.29 -6.77 6.12
N ASP A 54 -21.19 -7.42 7.29
CA ASP A 54 -20.08 -7.18 8.21
C ASP A 54 -18.74 -7.68 7.66
N GLU A 55 -18.75 -8.82 6.95
CA GLU A 55 -17.56 -9.38 6.30
C GLU A 55 -17.08 -8.49 5.15
N LEU A 56 -17.99 -7.95 4.35
CA LEU A 56 -17.69 -7.00 3.27
C LEU A 56 -17.06 -5.73 3.83
N VAL A 57 -17.63 -5.16 4.90
CA VAL A 57 -17.07 -3.99 5.58
C VAL A 57 -15.67 -4.30 6.16
N LYS A 58 -15.50 -5.46 6.80
CA LYS A 58 -14.21 -5.92 7.34
C LYS A 58 -13.15 -6.06 6.24
N THR A 59 -13.52 -6.65 5.11
CA THR A 59 -12.63 -6.84 3.95
C THR A 59 -12.25 -5.50 3.32
N ALA A 60 -13.23 -4.61 3.12
CA ALA A 60 -12.98 -3.27 2.60
C ALA A 60 -12.02 -2.48 3.51
N LYS A 61 -12.20 -2.54 4.83
CA LYS A 61 -11.26 -1.94 5.81
C LYS A 61 -9.86 -2.54 5.73
N LYS A 62 -9.74 -3.86 5.55
CA LYS A 62 -8.44 -4.54 5.41
C LYS A 62 -7.71 -4.10 4.14
N ILE A 63 -8.42 -4.01 3.01
CA ILE A 63 -7.87 -3.57 1.73
C ILE A 63 -7.49 -2.09 1.79
N ALA A 64 -8.33 -1.23 2.36
CA ALA A 64 -8.09 0.22 2.45
C ALA A 64 -7.20 0.65 3.64
N SER A 65 -6.38 -0.25 4.19
CA SER A 65 -5.49 0.07 5.31
C SER A 65 -4.43 1.12 4.91
N PRO A 66 -4.12 2.12 5.76
CA PRO A 66 -3.12 3.15 5.46
C PRO A 66 -1.76 2.58 5.05
N GLY A 67 -1.14 3.19 4.04
CA GLY A 67 0.19 2.79 3.57
C GLY A 67 0.23 1.53 2.69
N ARG A 68 -0.92 0.90 2.41
CA ARG A 68 -1.02 -0.25 1.50
C ARG A 68 -1.95 0.02 0.32
N GLY A 69 -1.68 -0.64 -0.81
CA GLY A 69 -2.44 -0.56 -2.05
C GLY A 69 -2.89 -1.92 -2.59
N ILE A 70 -3.43 -1.91 -3.80
CA ILE A 70 -3.91 -3.10 -4.51
C ILE A 70 -2.95 -3.42 -5.66
N LEU A 71 -2.53 -4.69 -5.76
CA LEU A 71 -1.82 -5.22 -6.92
C LEU A 71 -2.84 -5.72 -7.96
N ALA A 72 -2.93 -5.05 -9.11
CA ALA A 72 -3.73 -5.52 -10.24
C ALA A 72 -2.88 -6.44 -11.13
N MET A 73 -3.04 -7.75 -10.95
CA MET A 73 -2.34 -8.80 -11.71
C MET A 73 -3.34 -9.68 -12.49
N ASP A 74 -4.48 -9.09 -12.83
CA ASP A 74 -5.63 -9.70 -13.50
C ASP A 74 -5.61 -9.54 -15.02
N GLU A 75 -4.41 -9.44 -15.62
CA GLU A 75 -4.30 -9.39 -17.07
C GLU A 75 -4.77 -10.71 -17.68
N SER A 76 -5.71 -10.60 -18.63
CA SER A 76 -6.13 -11.73 -19.45
C SER A 76 -4.94 -12.34 -20.20
N ASN A 77 -5.09 -13.59 -20.66
CA ASN A 77 -4.04 -14.30 -21.40
C ASN A 77 -3.55 -13.52 -22.63
N ALA A 78 -4.44 -12.83 -23.34
CA ALA A 78 -4.08 -11.97 -24.46
C ALA A 78 -3.27 -10.74 -24.02
N THR A 79 -3.67 -10.08 -22.94
CA THR A 79 -2.99 -8.87 -22.41
C THR A 79 -1.61 -9.23 -21.86
N CYS A 80 -1.52 -10.30 -21.08
CA CYS A 80 -0.24 -10.79 -20.57
C CYS A 80 0.68 -11.24 -21.71
N GLY A 81 0.14 -11.91 -22.74
CA GLY A 81 0.90 -12.29 -23.92
C GLY A 81 1.61 -11.11 -24.58
N LYS A 82 0.94 -9.95 -24.71
CA LYS A 82 1.57 -8.72 -25.22
C LYS A 82 2.73 -8.23 -24.33
N ARG A 83 2.61 -8.37 -23.01
CA ARG A 83 3.69 -8.02 -22.06
C ARG A 83 4.88 -8.96 -22.18
N LEU A 84 4.63 -10.27 -22.22
CA LEU A 84 5.67 -11.28 -22.41
C LEU A 84 6.40 -11.09 -23.75
N ALA A 85 5.64 -10.85 -24.82
CA ALA A 85 6.22 -10.60 -26.14
C ALA A 85 7.13 -9.36 -26.16
N SER A 86 6.81 -8.31 -25.39
CA SER A 86 7.65 -7.10 -25.32
C SER A 86 9.06 -7.34 -24.74
N ILE A 87 9.25 -8.44 -24.02
CA ILE A 87 10.54 -8.89 -23.47
C ILE A 87 11.08 -10.15 -24.16
N GLY A 88 10.52 -10.52 -25.31
CA GLY A 88 10.97 -11.67 -26.10
C GLY A 88 10.53 -13.04 -25.57
N LEU A 89 9.53 -13.11 -24.70
CA LEU A 89 8.98 -14.37 -24.19
C LEU A 89 7.70 -14.79 -24.91
N GLU A 90 7.55 -16.08 -25.13
CA GLU A 90 6.33 -16.68 -25.69
C GLU A 90 5.18 -16.66 -24.66
N ASN A 91 3.95 -16.51 -25.15
CA ASN A 91 2.75 -16.54 -24.32
C ASN A 91 2.30 -17.97 -23.96
N THR A 92 3.13 -18.69 -23.22
CA THR A 92 2.79 -20.02 -22.68
C THR A 92 2.20 -19.90 -21.28
N GLU A 93 1.43 -20.92 -20.85
CA GLU A 93 0.91 -20.98 -19.48
C GLU A 93 2.06 -20.96 -18.45
N ALA A 94 3.12 -21.73 -18.68
CA ALA A 94 4.28 -21.76 -17.80
C ALA A 94 4.93 -20.37 -17.62
N ASN A 95 5.06 -19.58 -18.71
CA ASN A 95 5.60 -18.23 -18.62
C ASN A 95 4.66 -17.28 -17.87
N ARG A 96 3.35 -17.41 -18.08
CA ARG A 96 2.34 -16.64 -17.33
C ARG A 96 2.35 -16.98 -15.85
N GLN A 97 2.43 -18.26 -15.50
CA GLN A 97 2.54 -18.77 -14.14
C GLN A 97 3.83 -18.27 -13.47
N ALA A 98 4.97 -18.37 -14.15
CA ALA A 98 6.25 -17.89 -13.66
C ALA A 98 6.23 -16.38 -13.40
N TYR A 99 5.64 -15.59 -14.31
CA TYR A 99 5.44 -14.15 -14.12
C TYR A 99 4.61 -13.85 -12.87
N ARG A 100 3.47 -14.52 -12.66
CA ARG A 100 2.65 -14.27 -11.46
C ARG A 100 3.35 -14.77 -10.19
N THR A 101 4.13 -15.85 -10.30
CA THR A 101 4.90 -16.37 -9.16
C THR A 101 5.93 -15.35 -8.73
N LEU A 102 6.64 -14.73 -9.67
CA LEU A 102 7.58 -13.65 -9.41
C LEU A 102 6.91 -12.51 -8.63
N LEU A 103 5.69 -12.10 -9.02
CA LEU A 103 4.97 -11.04 -8.35
C LEU A 103 4.58 -11.42 -6.91
N VAL A 104 3.91 -12.57 -6.73
CA VAL A 104 3.35 -12.93 -5.42
C VAL A 104 4.42 -13.37 -4.42
N SER A 105 5.56 -13.89 -4.89
CA SER A 105 6.65 -14.38 -4.03
C SER A 105 7.65 -13.28 -3.63
N ALA A 106 7.41 -12.02 -4.02
CA ALA A 106 8.27 -10.91 -3.65
C ALA A 106 8.37 -10.76 -2.11
N PRO A 107 9.58 -10.82 -1.52
CA PRO A 107 9.73 -10.74 -0.06
C PRO A 107 9.17 -9.44 0.51
N GLY A 108 8.31 -9.54 1.52
CA GLY A 108 7.74 -8.38 2.20
C GLY A 108 6.63 -7.65 1.41
N LEU A 109 6.11 -8.23 0.31
CA LEU A 109 5.05 -7.64 -0.49
C LEU A 109 3.85 -7.17 0.34
N GLY A 110 3.45 -7.96 1.35
CA GLY A 110 2.34 -7.66 2.25
C GLY A 110 2.47 -6.39 3.09
N GLN A 111 3.68 -5.81 3.18
CA GLN A 111 3.90 -4.51 3.84
C GLN A 111 3.28 -3.36 3.05
N TYR A 112 3.16 -3.50 1.73
CA TYR A 112 2.72 -2.45 0.80
C TYR A 112 1.46 -2.83 0.05
N ILE A 113 1.14 -4.11 -0.06
CA ILE A 113 -0.04 -4.60 -0.75
C ILE A 113 -0.99 -5.23 0.27
N SER A 114 -2.25 -4.84 0.20
CA SER A 114 -3.33 -5.32 1.07
C SER A 114 -4.34 -6.20 0.33
N GLY A 115 -4.42 -6.06 -1.01
CA GLY A 115 -5.24 -6.88 -1.89
C GLY A 115 -4.56 -7.11 -3.23
N ALA A 116 -4.88 -8.23 -3.87
CA ALA A 116 -4.39 -8.54 -5.22
C ALA A 116 -5.54 -9.06 -6.08
N ILE A 117 -5.73 -8.47 -7.26
CA ILE A 117 -6.78 -8.87 -8.22
C ILE A 117 -6.18 -9.91 -9.16
N LEU A 118 -6.76 -11.10 -9.20
CA LEU A 118 -6.32 -12.23 -9.99
C LEU A 118 -7.15 -12.38 -11.27
N PHE A 119 -6.54 -12.98 -12.29
CA PHE A 119 -7.26 -13.56 -13.42
C PHE A 119 -7.68 -15.00 -13.07
N GLU A 120 -8.72 -15.51 -13.73
CA GLU A 120 -9.30 -16.84 -13.47
C GLU A 120 -8.27 -17.97 -13.55
N GLU A 121 -7.37 -17.93 -14.55
CA GLU A 121 -6.25 -18.89 -14.67
C GLU A 121 -5.36 -18.87 -13.42
N THR A 122 -5.02 -17.68 -12.90
CA THR A 122 -4.14 -17.53 -11.74
C THR A 122 -4.81 -17.95 -10.43
N LEU A 123 -6.14 -17.76 -10.31
CA LEU A 123 -6.89 -18.12 -9.10
C LEU A 123 -6.76 -19.61 -8.76
N TYR A 124 -6.69 -20.46 -9.78
CA TYR A 124 -6.58 -21.92 -9.63
C TYR A 124 -5.16 -22.46 -9.82
N GLN A 125 -4.20 -21.61 -10.15
CA GLN A 125 -2.80 -22.01 -10.35
C GLN A 125 -2.02 -22.13 -9.03
N SER A 126 -1.03 -23.01 -9.07
CA SER A 126 0.10 -22.99 -8.15
C SER A 126 1.23 -22.09 -8.66
N THR A 127 2.04 -21.61 -7.74
CA THR A 127 3.39 -21.10 -8.01
C THR A 127 4.27 -22.19 -8.63
N VAL A 128 5.42 -21.80 -9.18
CA VAL A 128 6.41 -22.74 -9.72
C VAL A 128 6.93 -23.72 -8.66
N ASP A 129 6.86 -23.35 -7.38
CA ASP A 129 7.25 -24.19 -6.23
C ASP A 129 6.09 -25.08 -5.72
N GLY A 130 4.95 -25.12 -6.43
CA GLY A 130 3.83 -26.02 -6.16
C GLY A 130 2.78 -25.50 -5.17
N LYS A 131 3.03 -24.38 -4.49
CA LYS A 131 2.08 -23.76 -3.56
C LYS A 131 1.01 -22.95 -4.28
N LYS A 132 -0.26 -23.03 -3.87
CA LYS A 132 -1.33 -22.23 -4.51
C LYS A 132 -1.03 -20.74 -4.43
N MET A 133 -1.26 -20.00 -5.52
CA MET A 133 -1.09 -18.54 -5.58
C MET A 133 -1.87 -17.83 -4.47
N VAL A 134 -3.11 -18.27 -4.23
CA VAL A 134 -3.98 -17.72 -3.19
C VAL A 134 -3.41 -17.90 -1.78
N ASP A 135 -2.78 -19.04 -1.50
CA ASP A 135 -2.21 -19.32 -0.17
C ASP A 135 -1.01 -18.42 0.09
N VAL A 136 -0.16 -18.19 -0.92
CA VAL A 136 0.99 -17.26 -0.84
C VAL A 136 0.54 -15.84 -0.51
N LEU A 137 -0.55 -15.37 -1.11
CA LEU A 137 -1.11 -14.05 -0.83
C LEU A 137 -1.66 -13.96 0.59
N VAL A 138 -2.46 -14.96 1.01
CA VAL A 138 -3.08 -14.99 2.33
C VAL A 138 -2.03 -14.99 3.44
N GLU A 139 -0.97 -15.78 3.31
CA GLU A 139 0.13 -15.83 4.28
C GLU A 139 0.86 -14.50 4.43
N GLN A 140 0.90 -13.69 3.37
CA GLN A 140 1.45 -12.35 3.39
C GLN A 140 0.44 -11.28 3.82
N ASN A 141 -0.73 -11.67 4.34
CA ASN A 141 -1.82 -10.77 4.73
C ASN A 141 -2.40 -9.94 3.57
N ILE A 142 -2.32 -10.46 2.35
CA ILE A 142 -2.91 -9.90 1.14
C ILE A 142 -4.26 -10.60 0.88
N VAL A 143 -5.30 -9.82 0.61
CA VAL A 143 -6.63 -10.33 0.28
C VAL A 143 -6.68 -10.73 -1.21
N PRO A 144 -6.91 -12.00 -1.56
CA PRO A 144 -7.13 -12.38 -2.95
C PRO A 144 -8.48 -11.84 -3.46
N GLY A 145 -8.47 -11.21 -4.63
CA GLY A 145 -9.63 -10.77 -5.38
C GLY A 145 -9.64 -11.40 -6.78
N ILE A 146 -10.78 -11.35 -7.46
CA ILE A 146 -10.97 -11.97 -8.77
C ILE A 146 -11.61 -10.97 -9.73
N LYS A 147 -11.07 -10.90 -10.95
CA LYS A 147 -11.72 -10.21 -12.06
C LYS A 147 -12.93 -11.00 -12.52
N VAL A 148 -14.11 -10.38 -12.45
CA VAL A 148 -15.39 -11.03 -12.81
C VAL A 148 -16.01 -10.50 -14.10
N ASP A 149 -15.53 -9.36 -14.62
CA ASP A 149 -15.97 -8.89 -15.93
C ASP A 149 -15.54 -9.85 -17.04
N LYS A 150 -16.33 -9.88 -18.12
CA LYS A 150 -16.09 -10.74 -19.29
C LYS A 150 -15.67 -9.95 -20.53
N GLY A 151 -15.04 -8.79 -20.32
CA GLY A 151 -14.64 -7.87 -21.37
C GLY A 151 -15.72 -6.85 -21.75
N LEU A 152 -15.44 -6.09 -22.82
CA LEU A 152 -16.29 -5.01 -23.30
C LEU A 152 -17.14 -5.49 -24.47
N VAL A 153 -18.36 -4.96 -24.56
CA VAL A 153 -19.25 -5.08 -25.73
C VAL A 153 -19.37 -3.69 -26.35
N PRO A 154 -19.40 -3.56 -27.70
CA PRO A 154 -19.55 -2.27 -28.39
C PRO A 154 -20.82 -1.50 -28.02
#